data_AF-A0A6I2FH40-F1
#
_entry.id   AF-A0A6I2FH40-F1
#
_cell.length_a   1.000
_cell.length_b   1.000
_cell.length_c   1.000
_cell.angle_alpha   90.00
_cell.angle_beta   90.00
_cell.angle_gamma   90.00
#
_symmetry.space_group_name_H-M   'P 1'
#
loop_
_entity.id
_entity.type
_entity.pdbx_description
1 polymer ?
#
loop_
_entity_poly.entity_id
_entity_poly.type
_entity_poly.pdbx_seq_one_letter_code
_entity_poly.pdbx_strand_id
1 'polypeptide(L)'
;MAYNGCRTTADVRVWWQQDTGDVVRVSLIHDPARTDDALLWPDRPAPGLTAGHIRFDPPATLTDVRAALPHYADAFDAAYAAHAETLARHREGSADASAHRGFFGPVETLEAFAG
;
A
#
# COMPACT_ATOMS: atom_id res chain seq x y z
N MET A 1 6.68 9.60 -3.59
CA MET A 1 7.02 8.40 -2.79
C MET A 1 5.88 7.42 -2.98
N ALA A 2 6.17 6.17 -3.35
CA ALA A 2 5.16 5.12 -3.45
C ALA A 2 5.13 4.32 -2.15
N TYR A 3 3.95 4.08 -1.60
CA TYR A 3 3.77 3.31 -0.36
C TYR A 3 3.18 1.96 -0.68
N ASN A 4 3.73 0.90 -0.09
CA ASN A 4 3.23 -0.46 -0.27
C ASN A 4 2.89 -1.04 1.10
N GLY A 5 1.89 -1.91 1.13
CA GLY A 5 1.51 -2.60 2.35
C GLY A 5 0.80 -3.92 2.08
N CYS A 6 0.58 -4.63 3.17
CA CYS A 6 -0.19 -5.87 3.19
C CYS A 6 -1.07 -5.86 4.45
N ARG A 7 -2.32 -6.29 4.31
CA ARG A 7 -3.23 -6.50 5.45
C ARG A 7 -3.86 -7.88 5.34
N THR A 8 -4.01 -8.53 6.48
CA THR A 8 -4.72 -9.81 6.61
C THR A 8 -6.04 -9.57 7.33
N THR A 9 -7.14 -10.10 6.77
CA THR A 9 -8.48 -10.09 7.38
C THR A 9 -9.12 -11.44 7.11
N ALA A 10 -9.56 -12.14 8.17
CA ALA A 10 -10.15 -13.48 8.05
C ALA A 10 -9.35 -14.42 7.13
N ASP A 11 -8.03 -14.50 7.37
CA ASP A 11 -7.04 -15.26 6.59
C ASP A 11 -6.80 -14.83 5.14
N VAL A 12 -7.63 -13.93 4.59
CA VAL A 12 -7.40 -13.29 3.29
C VAL A 12 -6.32 -12.22 3.44
N ARG A 13 -5.28 -12.32 2.62
CA ARG A 13 -4.21 -11.32 2.51
C ARG A 13 -4.38 -10.47 1.28
N VAL A 14 -4.30 -9.15 1.45
CA VAL A 14 -4.36 -8.18 0.35
C VAL A 14 -3.09 -7.35 0.35
N TRP A 15 -2.37 -7.38 -0.76
CA TRP A 15 -1.23 -6.51 -1.02
C TRP A 15 -1.65 -5.34 -1.87
N TRP A 16 -1.21 -4.15 -1.45
CA TRP A 16 -1.58 -2.89 -2.08
C TRP A 16 -0.35 -2.01 -2.26
N GLN A 17 -0.46 -1.10 -3.21
CA GLN A 17 0.49 -0.04 -3.51
C GLN A 17 -0.25 1.28 -3.73
N GLN A 18 0.43 2.38 -3.45
CA GLN A 18 -0.04 3.73 -3.68
C GLN A 18 1.00 4.44 -4.54
N ASP A 19 0.58 4.92 -5.72
CA ASP A 19 1.36 5.84 -6.53
C ASP A 19 1.30 7.25 -5.94
N THR A 20 2.14 8.18 -6.40
CA THR A 20 2.07 9.61 -6.02
C THR A 20 0.65 10.18 -6.24
N GLY A 21 -0.15 10.24 -5.17
CA GLY A 21 -1.57 10.59 -5.15
C GLY A 21 -2.34 9.79 -4.09
N ASP A 22 -3.64 9.99 -3.94
CA ASP A 22 -4.49 9.27 -2.94
C ASP A 22 -5.06 7.94 -3.48
N VAL A 23 -4.56 7.44 -4.62
CA VAL A 23 -5.11 6.24 -5.26
C VAL A 23 -4.40 4.99 -4.73
N VAL A 24 -5.17 4.15 -4.02
CA VAL A 24 -4.75 2.81 -3.61
C VAL A 24 -5.02 1.82 -4.73
N ARG A 25 -4.00 1.06 -5.11
CA ARG A 25 -4.07 -0.02 -6.09
C ARG A 25 -3.77 -1.36 -5.43
N VAL A 26 -4.53 -2.39 -5.78
CA VAL A 26 -4.32 -3.77 -5.33
C VAL A 26 -3.45 -4.50 -6.34
N SER A 27 -2.44 -5.22 -5.87
CA SER A 27 -1.53 -6.01 -6.71
C SER A 27 -1.73 -7.51 -6.57
N LEU A 28 -2.12 -7.98 -5.39
CA LEU A 28 -2.28 -9.40 -5.09
C LEU A 28 -3.34 -9.59 -4.01
N ILE A 29 -4.14 -10.65 -4.16
CA ILE A 29 -4.97 -11.23 -3.10
C ILE A 29 -4.52 -12.67 -2.92
N HIS A 30 -4.48 -13.13 -1.68
CA HIS A 30 -4.30 -14.54 -1.32
C HIS A 30 -5.41 -14.95 -0.37
N ASP A 31 -6.23 -15.87 -0.83
CA ASP A 31 -7.31 -16.49 -0.08
C ASP A 31 -7.00 -17.99 0.09
N PRO A 32 -6.54 -18.43 1.28
CA PRO A 32 -6.14 -19.81 1.50
C PRO A 32 -7.31 -20.79 1.50
N ALA A 33 -8.55 -20.32 1.66
CA ALA A 33 -9.74 -21.16 1.59
C ALA A 33 -10.08 -21.53 0.14
N ARG A 34 -9.59 -20.75 -0.81
CA ARG A 34 -9.82 -20.96 -2.24
C ARG A 34 -8.82 -21.98 -2.79
N THR A 35 -9.35 -23.09 -3.29
CA THR A 35 -8.54 -24.19 -3.85
C THR A 35 -8.38 -24.13 -5.37
N ASP A 36 -9.02 -23.16 -6.03
CA ASP A 36 -8.88 -22.96 -7.47
C ASP A 36 -7.46 -22.52 -7.83
N ASP A 37 -7.09 -22.76 -9.09
CA ASP A 37 -5.81 -22.32 -9.64
C ASP A 37 -5.60 -20.83 -9.45
N ALA A 38 -4.34 -20.45 -9.28
CA ALA A 38 -3.97 -19.05 -9.21
C ALA A 38 -4.36 -18.32 -10.49
N LEU A 39 -4.88 -17.11 -10.34
CA LEU A 39 -5.34 -16.29 -11.45
C LEU A 39 -4.46 -15.06 -11.62
N LEU A 40 -4.11 -14.79 -12.87
CA LEU A 40 -3.80 -13.47 -13.37
C LEU A 40 -5.13 -12.85 -13.80
N TRP A 41 -5.60 -11.92 -12.99
CA TRP A 41 -6.91 -11.32 -13.11
C TRP A 41 -7.17 -10.79 -14.53
N PRO A 42 -8.39 -10.96 -15.08
CA PRO A 42 -9.54 -11.63 -14.45
C PRO A 42 -9.50 -13.16 -14.52
N ASP A 43 -9.10 -13.75 -15.64
CA ASP A 43 -9.42 -15.17 -15.90
C ASP A 43 -8.25 -15.98 -16.47
N ARG A 44 -7.03 -15.43 -16.46
CA ARG A 44 -5.87 -16.15 -16.99
C ARG A 44 -5.21 -16.97 -15.88
N PRO A 45 -4.77 -18.21 -16.12
CA PRO A 45 -3.94 -18.91 -15.15
C PRO A 45 -2.66 -18.11 -14.86
N ALA A 46 -2.25 -18.05 -13.60
CA ALA A 46 -0.98 -17.46 -13.17
C ALA A 46 0.03 -18.57 -12.81
N PRO A 47 0.75 -19.15 -13.79
CA PRO A 47 1.75 -20.18 -13.51
C PRO A 47 2.83 -19.63 -12.57
N GLY A 48 3.18 -20.40 -11.54
CA GLY A 48 4.17 -20.02 -10.53
C GLY A 48 3.60 -19.36 -9.27
N LEU A 49 2.28 -19.14 -9.20
CA LEU A 49 1.58 -18.80 -7.97
C LEU A 49 0.82 -20.02 -7.43
N THR A 50 0.68 -20.11 -6.11
CA THR A 50 -0.11 -21.19 -5.49
C THR A 50 -1.60 -20.92 -5.63
N ALA A 51 -2.41 -21.98 -5.58
CA ALA A 51 -3.87 -21.89 -5.53
C ALA A 51 -4.35 -20.82 -4.53
N GLY A 52 -5.48 -20.20 -4.83
CA GLY A 52 -6.05 -19.12 -4.03
C GLY A 52 -5.41 -17.74 -4.20
N HIS A 53 -4.39 -17.60 -5.06
CA HIS A 53 -3.85 -16.30 -5.45
C HIS A 53 -4.62 -15.66 -6.60
N ILE A 54 -4.82 -14.34 -6.51
CA ILE A 54 -5.28 -13.49 -7.60
C ILE A 54 -4.30 -12.33 -7.76
N ARG A 55 -3.53 -12.33 -8.85
CA ARG A 55 -2.58 -11.27 -9.22
C ARG A 55 -3.21 -10.29 -10.19
N PHE A 56 -3.03 -9.01 -9.93
CA PHE A 56 -3.45 -7.91 -10.82
C PHE A 56 -2.23 -7.37 -11.55
N ASP A 57 -2.21 -7.49 -12.88
CA ASP A 57 -1.12 -7.00 -13.72
C ASP A 57 -1.70 -6.33 -14.99
N PRO A 58 -1.75 -4.98 -15.06
CA PRO A 58 -1.24 -4.04 -14.05
C PRO A 58 -2.08 -4.00 -12.76
N PRO A 59 -1.55 -3.42 -11.66
CA PRO A 59 -2.30 -3.23 -10.41
C PRO A 59 -3.58 -2.42 -10.62
N ALA A 60 -4.70 -2.95 -10.13
CA ALA A 60 -6.03 -2.39 -10.32
C ALA A 60 -6.41 -1.46 -9.16
N THR A 61 -7.27 -0.45 -9.41
CA THR A 61 -7.68 0.46 -8.33
C THR A 61 -8.55 -0.28 -7.31
N LEU A 62 -8.50 0.14 -6.04
CA LEU A 62 -9.31 -0.46 -4.99
C LEU A 62 -10.81 -0.39 -5.32
N THR A 63 -11.25 0.71 -5.95
CA THR A 63 -12.63 0.90 -6.40
C THR A 63 -13.04 -0.15 -7.43
N ASP A 64 -12.21 -0.37 -8.44
CA ASP A 64 -12.51 -1.33 -9.52
C ASP A 64 -12.55 -2.77 -9.00
N VAL A 65 -11.57 -3.16 -8.18
CA VAL A 65 -11.54 -4.53 -7.63
C VAL A 65 -12.65 -4.77 -6.63
N ARG A 66 -13.09 -3.75 -5.88
CA ARG A 66 -14.25 -3.89 -4.98
C ARG A 66 -15.54 -4.11 -5.75
N ALA A 67 -15.71 -3.43 -6.88
CA ALA A 67 -16.86 -3.64 -7.75
C ALA A 67 -16.86 -5.04 -8.39
N ALA A 68 -15.68 -5.53 -8.79
CA ALA A 68 -15.55 -6.81 -9.47
C ALA A 68 -15.50 -8.02 -8.52
N LEU A 69 -15.00 -7.85 -7.29
CA LEU A 69 -14.81 -8.87 -6.27
C LEU A 69 -15.47 -8.46 -4.95
N PRO A 70 -16.81 -8.31 -4.91
CA PRO A 70 -17.51 -7.81 -3.72
C PRO A 70 -17.37 -8.73 -2.51
N HIS A 71 -17.06 -10.02 -2.70
CA HIS A 71 -16.83 -10.97 -1.62
C HIS A 71 -15.55 -10.70 -0.81
N TYR A 72 -14.62 -9.89 -1.32
CA TYR A 72 -13.42 -9.45 -0.59
C TYR A 72 -13.58 -8.05 0.03
N ALA A 73 -14.79 -7.49 0.10
CA ALA A 73 -15.02 -6.12 0.56
C ALA A 73 -14.40 -5.83 1.95
N ASP A 74 -14.56 -6.73 2.92
CA ASP A 74 -13.98 -6.55 4.27
C ASP A 74 -12.45 -6.55 4.26
N ALA A 75 -11.84 -7.38 3.40
CA ALA A 75 -10.39 -7.42 3.23
C ALA A 75 -9.87 -6.13 2.56
N PHE A 76 -10.64 -5.59 1.61
CA PHE A 76 -10.35 -4.30 0.97
C PHE A 76 -10.49 -3.12 1.94
N ASP A 77 -11.53 -3.11 2.78
CA ASP A 77 -11.71 -2.08 3.81
C ASP A 77 -10.58 -2.09 4.83
N ALA A 78 -10.14 -3.27 5.25
CA ALA A 78 -8.99 -3.40 6.14
C ALA A 78 -7.68 -2.95 5.48
N ALA A 79 -7.47 -3.27 4.20
CA ALA A 79 -6.31 -2.80 3.45
C ALA A 79 -6.30 -1.27 3.35
N TYR A 80 -7.46 -0.64 3.13
CA TYR A 80 -7.60 0.81 3.11
C TYR A 80 -7.35 1.46 4.47
N ALA A 81 -7.85 0.87 5.57
CA ALA A 81 -7.57 1.36 6.91
C ALA A 81 -6.07 1.29 7.24
N ALA A 82 -5.40 0.19 6.88
CA ALA A 82 -3.96 0.02 7.08
C ALA A 82 -3.13 1.02 6.25
N HIS A 83 -3.63 1.39 5.08
CA HIS A 83 -3.06 2.47 4.28
C HIS A 83 -3.17 3.82 5.00
N ALA A 84 -4.35 4.17 5.52
CA ALA A 84 -4.54 5.41 6.29
C ALA A 84 -3.62 5.49 7.53
N GLU A 85 -3.46 4.38 8.26
CA GLU A 85 -2.50 4.25 9.37
C GLU A 85 -1.04 4.50 8.93
N THR A 86 -0.67 4.00 7.75
CA THR A 86 0.68 4.17 7.19
C THR A 86 0.94 5.63 6.80
N LEU A 87 -0.04 6.29 6.17
CA LEU A 87 0.04 7.71 5.86
C LEU A 87 0.12 8.59 7.12
N ALA A 88 -0.68 8.28 8.16
CA ALA A 88 -0.64 9.02 9.42
C ALA A 88 0.74 8.95 10.08
N ARG A 89 1.32 7.75 10.22
CA ARG A 89 2.67 7.56 10.78
C ARG A 89 3.75 8.30 10.00
N HIS A 90 3.66 8.35 8.67
CA HIS A 90 4.62 9.10 7.87
C HIS A 90 4.47 10.61 8.01
N ARG A 91 3.25 11.12 8.14
CA ARG A 91 3.02 12.55 8.42
C ARG A 91 3.53 12.95 9.80
N GLU A 92 3.28 12.13 10.81
CA GLU A 92 3.80 12.31 12.17
C GLU A 92 5.33 12.30 12.20
N GLY A 93 5.96 11.26 11.62
CA GLY A 93 7.43 11.20 11.56
C GLY A 93 8.05 12.34 10.74
N SER A 94 7.34 12.88 9.74
CA SER A 94 7.76 14.07 9.01
C SER A 94 7.62 15.35 9.83
N ALA A 95 6.56 15.46 10.64
CA ALA A 95 6.37 16.57 11.57
C ALA A 95 7.45 16.55 12.66
N ASP A 96 7.75 15.39 13.25
CA ASP A 96 8.84 15.22 14.22
C ASP A 96 10.21 15.53 13.61
N ALA A 97 10.49 15.04 12.39
CA ALA A 97 11.73 15.36 11.68
C ALA A 97 11.83 16.86 11.32
N SER A 98 10.70 17.52 11.08
CA SER A 98 10.65 18.97 10.83
C SER A 98 10.79 19.77 12.12
N ALA A 99 10.22 19.31 13.23
CA ALA A 99 10.40 19.88 14.56
C ALA A 99 11.85 19.73 15.04
N HIS A 100 12.47 18.57 14.83
CA HIS A 100 13.88 18.34 15.12
C HIS A 100 14.77 19.31 14.31
N ARG A 101 14.53 19.47 12.99
CA ARG A 101 15.26 20.48 12.19
C ARG A 101 15.03 21.91 12.66
N GLY A 102 13.82 22.25 13.09
CA GLY A 102 13.51 23.55 13.68
C GLY A 102 14.21 23.78 15.03
N PHE A 103 14.38 22.72 15.83
CA PHE A 103 15.07 22.77 17.12
C PHE A 103 16.58 23.01 16.98
N PHE A 104 17.22 22.41 15.97
CA PHE A 104 18.65 22.64 15.70
C PHE A 104 18.94 23.92 14.91
N GLY A 105 17.91 24.72 14.59
CA GLY A 105 18.02 25.97 13.84
C GLY A 105 18.52 25.80 12.41
N PRO A 106 18.40 26.82 11.54
CA PRO A 106 19.26 26.88 10.38
C PRO A 106 20.70 26.85 10.89
N VAL A 107 21.54 25.97 10.33
CA VAL A 107 22.99 26.15 10.42
C VAL A 107 23.23 27.51 9.78
N GLU A 108 23.35 28.55 10.59
CA GLU A 108 23.90 29.82 10.13
C GLU A 108 25.24 29.43 9.52
N THR A 109 25.28 29.48 8.19
CA THR A 109 26.50 29.30 7.43
C THR A 109 27.45 30.32 8.05
N LEU A 110 28.51 29.84 8.68
CA LEU A 110 29.60 30.69 9.16
C LEU A 110 30.04 31.54 7.98
N GLU A 111 29.52 32.76 7.88
CA GLU A 111 30.17 33.86 7.19
C GLU A 111 31.45 34.13 8.00
N ALA A 112 32.48 33.33 7.71
CA ALA A 112 33.82 33.64 8.12
C ALA A 112 34.34 34.77 7.21
N PHE A 113 34.09 36.00 7.67
CA PHE A 113 35.00 37.15 7.67
C PHE A 113 35.99 37.32 6.50
N ALA A 114 35.84 38.47 5.81
CA ALA A 114 36.87 39.43 5.36
C ALA A 114 38.04 38.89 4.50
N GLY A 115 38.39 39.52 3.36
CA GLY A 115 38.83 40.92 3.32
C GLY A 115 40.33 40.97 3.55
#